data_AF-A0A423VJE7-F1
#
_entry.id   AF-A0A423VJE7-F1
#
_cell.length_a   1.000
_cell.length_b   1.000
_cell.length_c   1.000
_cell.angle_alpha   90.00
_cell.angle_beta   90.00
_cell.angle_gamma   90.00
#
_symmetry.space_group_name_H-M   'P 1'
#
loop_
_entity.id
_entity.type
_entity.pdbx_description
1 polymer ?
#
loop_
_entity_poly.entity_id
_entity_poly.type
_entity_poly.pdbx_seq_one_letter_code
_entity_poly.pdbx_strand_id
1 'polypeptide(L)'
;MAVAVHNDQAESLIVGMMLGSAVGDAVGLYTEGLSADEARTYYPDGEFHLDSTGQNLTDYNPDDHRSSFDDASWTDDTDMALCMLLTFLHTGGIDHVVVATRFRDRPLQTLASDSSLAETNTYLVPNLK
;
A
#
# COMPACT_ATOMS: atom_id res chain seq x y z
N MET A 1 -24.38 -32.74 10.11
CA MET A 1 -23.77 -31.97 9.01
C MET A 1 -22.87 -30.92 9.64
N ALA A 2 -21.56 -31.02 9.49
CA ALA A 2 -20.64 -29.96 9.87
C ALA A 2 -20.47 -29.03 8.66
N VAL A 3 -20.80 -27.76 8.82
CA VAL A 3 -20.47 -26.70 7.85
C VAL A 3 -18.98 -26.42 8.01
N ALA A 4 -18.23 -26.53 6.91
CA ALA A 4 -16.80 -26.26 6.90
C ALA A 4 -16.54 -24.77 7.18
N VAL A 5 -16.09 -24.45 8.39
CA VAL A 5 -15.50 -23.16 8.75
C VAL A 5 -14.00 -23.28 8.50
N HIS A 6 -13.55 -23.13 7.25
CA HIS A 6 -12.12 -23.23 6.94
C HIS A 6 -11.61 -22.29 5.83
N ASN A 7 -12.38 -21.25 5.46
CA ASN A 7 -11.92 -20.25 4.49
C ASN A 7 -11.50 -18.91 5.13
N ASP A 8 -11.91 -18.61 6.36
CA ASP A 8 -11.71 -17.29 6.98
C ASP A 8 -10.27 -16.98 7.39
N GLN A 9 -9.51 -17.97 7.86
CA GLN A 9 -8.22 -17.69 8.49
C GLN A 9 -7.14 -17.29 7.48
N ALA A 10 -7.03 -18.01 6.36
CA ALA A 10 -6.04 -17.69 5.33
C ALA A 10 -6.36 -16.35 4.66
N GLU A 11 -7.64 -16.10 4.37
CA GLU A 11 -8.10 -14.82 3.83
C GLU A 11 -7.80 -13.66 4.78
N SER A 12 -8.17 -13.79 6.06
CA SER A 12 -7.88 -12.77 7.08
C SER A 12 -6.39 -12.49 7.23
N LEU A 13 -5.54 -13.52 7.12
CA LEU A 13 -4.09 -13.36 7.17
C LEU A 13 -3.55 -12.64 5.93
N ILE A 14 -4.06 -12.94 4.74
CA ILE A 14 -3.65 -12.27 3.50
C ILE A 14 -4.07 -10.80 3.52
N VAL A 15 -5.32 -10.52 3.89
CA VAL A 15 -5.83 -9.15 4.02
C VAL A 15 -5.06 -8.39 5.09
N GLY A 16 -4.85 -8.99 6.26
CA GLY A 16 -4.09 -8.39 7.35
C GLY A 16 -2.63 -8.11 6.98
N MET A 17 -1.99 -8.99 6.21
CA MET A 17 -0.65 -8.75 5.67
C MET A 17 -0.63 -7.54 4.73
N MET A 18 -1.53 -7.49 3.74
CA MET A 18 -1.54 -6.39 2.77
C MET A 18 -1.83 -5.04 3.43
N LEU A 19 -2.83 -4.98 4.31
CA LEU A 19 -3.18 -3.77 5.05
C LEU A 19 -2.07 -3.39 6.05
N GLY A 20 -1.51 -4.35 6.76
CA GLY A 20 -0.44 -4.12 7.72
C GLY A 20 0.83 -3.58 7.05
N SER A 21 1.18 -4.08 5.87
CA SER A 21 2.27 -3.54 5.06
C SER A 21 2.00 -2.11 4.63
N ALA A 22 0.81 -1.80 4.10
CA ALA A 22 0.47 -0.44 3.66
C ALA A 22 0.41 0.57 4.83
N VAL A 23 -0.15 0.17 5.97
CA VAL A 23 -0.15 0.99 7.19
C VAL A 23 1.27 1.20 7.71
N GLY A 24 2.09 0.15 7.71
CA GLY A 24 3.49 0.23 8.14
C GLY A 24 4.32 1.16 7.27
N ASP A 25 4.10 1.15 5.96
CA ASP A 25 4.69 2.07 4.99
C ASP A 25 4.27 3.53 5.27
N ALA A 26 2.96 3.81 5.34
CA ALA A 26 2.45 5.14 5.63
C ALA A 26 2.95 5.70 6.98
N VAL A 27 3.04 4.87 8.02
CA VAL A 27 3.64 5.27 9.31
C VAL A 27 5.15 5.46 9.19
N GLY A 28 5.83 4.61 8.41
CA GLY A 28 7.27 4.68 8.17
C GLY A 28 7.70 6.01 7.57
N LEU A 29 6.90 6.56 6.65
CA LEU A 29 7.13 7.85 6.00
C LEU A 29 7.37 9.00 7.00
N TYR A 30 6.70 9.00 8.15
CA TYR A 30 6.90 10.01 9.20
C TYR A 30 8.35 10.07 9.68
N THR A 31 9.06 8.94 9.69
CA THR A 31 10.41 8.82 10.29
C THR A 31 11.51 8.45 9.29
N GLU A 32 11.17 8.15 8.04
CA GLU A 32 12.11 7.82 6.97
C GLU A 32 13.28 8.83 6.83
N GLY A 33 14.51 8.36 6.98
CA GLY A 33 15.69 9.20 6.86
C GLY A 33 16.00 10.09 8.08
N LEU A 34 15.14 10.10 9.11
CA LEU A 34 15.45 10.73 10.39
C LEU A 34 16.36 9.81 11.23
N SER A 35 17.26 10.41 12.02
CA SER A 35 17.92 9.70 13.10
C SER A 35 16.93 9.36 14.23
N ALA A 36 17.28 8.40 15.08
CA ALA A 36 16.44 8.04 16.22
C ALA A 36 16.22 9.20 17.21
N ASP A 37 17.17 10.14 17.29
CA ASP A 37 17.04 11.32 18.16
C ASP A 37 16.13 12.40 17.53
N GLU A 38 16.20 12.59 16.21
CA GLU A 38 15.27 13.46 15.48
C GLU A 38 13.85 12.90 15.52
N ALA A 39 13.65 11.61 15.28
CA ALA A 39 12.35 10.97 15.37
C ALA A 39 11.72 11.15 16.76
N ARG A 40 12.50 10.98 17.84
CA ARG A 40 12.04 11.24 19.22
C ARG A 40 11.76 12.72 19.51
N THR A 41 12.39 13.63 18.78
CA THR A 41 12.18 15.07 18.94
C THR A 41 10.88 15.51 18.24
N TYR A 42 10.64 15.03 17.01
CA TYR A 42 9.44 15.37 16.24
C TYR A 42 8.20 14.58 16.67
N TYR A 43 8.38 13.33 17.13
CA TYR A 43 7.30 12.42 17.51
C TYR A 43 7.53 11.89 18.94
N PRO A 44 7.42 12.74 19.98
CA PRO A 44 7.78 12.39 21.35
C PRO A 44 6.91 11.27 21.94
N ASP A 45 5.63 11.20 21.52
CA ASP A 45 4.68 10.22 22.02
C ASP A 45 4.76 8.89 21.24
N GLY A 46 5.37 8.89 20.05
CA GLY A 46 5.43 7.71 19.17
C GLY A 46 4.06 7.22 18.69
N GLU A 47 3.03 8.05 18.79
CA GLU A 47 1.67 7.78 18.32
C GLU A 47 1.43 8.51 16.99
N PHE A 48 0.96 7.75 15.98
CA PHE A 48 0.68 8.27 14.65
C PHE A 48 -0.79 8.07 14.31
N HIS A 49 -1.46 9.15 13.95
CA HIS A 49 -2.84 9.12 13.50
C HIS A 49 -2.88 9.32 11.98
N LEU A 50 -3.28 8.26 11.29
CA LEU A 50 -3.57 8.27 9.86
C LEU A 50 -5.06 8.61 9.67
N ASP A 51 -5.39 9.89 9.69
CA ASP A 51 -6.78 10.37 9.54
C ASP A 51 -6.96 11.10 8.21
N SER A 52 -7.57 10.41 7.24
CA SER A 52 -7.88 10.98 5.93
C SER A 52 -8.95 12.09 5.97
N THR A 53 -9.60 12.32 7.11
CA THR A 53 -10.53 13.45 7.29
C THR A 53 -9.83 14.73 7.73
N GLY A 54 -8.55 14.64 8.12
CA GLY A 54 -7.73 15.78 8.57
C GLY A 54 -8.13 16.36 9.92
N GLN A 55 -8.98 15.70 10.70
CA GLN A 55 -9.45 16.22 11.99
C GLN A 55 -8.50 15.89 13.14
N ASN A 56 -7.83 14.75 13.05
CA ASN A 56 -6.89 14.26 14.05
C ASN A 56 -5.72 13.56 13.35
N LEU A 57 -5.10 14.22 12.38
CA LEU A 57 -3.92 13.72 11.68
C LEU A 57 -2.65 14.10 12.47
N THR A 58 -1.68 13.20 12.52
CA THR A 58 -0.31 13.57 12.96
C THR A 58 0.37 14.34 11.83
N ASP A 59 0.90 15.53 12.13
CA ASP A 59 1.62 16.35 11.14
C ASP A 59 2.97 15.72 10.74
N TYR A 60 3.36 15.87 9.48
CA TYR A 60 4.71 15.52 9.04
C TYR A 60 5.77 16.48 9.60
N ASN A 61 6.99 15.97 9.74
CA ASN A 61 8.17 16.81 9.86
C ASN A 61 8.26 17.71 8.62
N PRO A 62 8.36 19.05 8.75
CA PRO A 62 8.35 19.97 7.62
C PRO A 62 9.70 19.99 6.89
N ASP A 63 9.98 18.93 6.15
CA ASP A 63 11.15 18.78 5.28
C ASP A 63 10.79 18.61 3.80
N ASP A 64 11.80 18.74 2.94
CA ASP A 64 11.63 18.65 1.49
C ASP A 64 11.15 17.25 1.07
N HIS A 65 11.52 16.19 1.79
CA HIS A 65 11.14 14.81 1.46
C HIS A 65 9.62 14.62 1.60
N ARG A 66 9.08 14.90 2.79
CA ARG A 66 7.66 14.70 3.12
C ARG A 66 6.75 15.72 2.44
N SER A 67 7.28 16.88 2.05
CA SER A 67 6.52 17.88 1.28
C SER A 67 6.00 17.39 -0.08
N SER A 68 6.52 16.26 -0.57
CA SER A 68 6.11 15.65 -1.84
C SER A 68 4.96 14.64 -1.70
N PHE A 69 4.46 14.42 -0.48
CA PHE A 69 3.46 13.40 -0.17
C PHE A 69 2.17 14.03 0.37
N ASP A 70 1.04 13.41 0.02
CA ASP A 70 -0.23 13.73 0.66
C ASP A 70 -0.25 13.19 2.10
N ASP A 71 -1.05 13.82 2.94
CA ASP A 71 -1.29 13.40 4.31
C ASP A 71 -1.78 11.95 4.39
N ALA A 72 -1.18 11.17 5.29
CA ALA A 72 -1.48 9.74 5.49
C ALA A 72 -1.34 8.86 4.23
N SER A 73 -0.56 9.29 3.23
CA SER A 73 -0.27 8.49 2.04
C SER A 73 0.76 7.38 2.32
N TRP A 74 0.68 6.32 1.54
CA TRP A 74 1.73 5.31 1.44
C TRP A 74 2.79 5.73 0.39
N THR A 75 3.90 5.02 0.31
CA THR A 75 5.02 5.33 -0.59
C THR A 75 5.12 4.33 -1.74
N ASP A 76 6.26 4.35 -2.45
CA ASP A 76 6.56 3.42 -3.53
C ASP A 76 6.60 1.95 -3.07
N ASP A 77 6.87 1.68 -1.78
CA ASP A 77 6.82 0.34 -1.20
C ASP A 77 5.45 -0.33 -1.43
N THR A 78 4.35 0.35 -1.09
CA THR A 78 2.99 -0.17 -1.28
C THR A 78 2.62 -0.27 -2.76
N ASP A 79 2.97 0.73 -3.57
CA ASP A 79 2.67 0.72 -5.00
C ASP A 79 3.37 -0.45 -5.72
N MET A 80 4.63 -0.74 -5.37
CA MET A 80 5.38 -1.87 -5.91
C MET A 80 4.77 -3.21 -5.48
N ALA A 81 4.34 -3.34 -4.22
CA ALA A 81 3.65 -4.53 -3.72
C ALA A 81 2.34 -4.80 -4.48
N LEU A 82 1.52 -3.76 -4.69
CA LEU A 82 0.28 -3.85 -5.47
C LEU A 82 0.55 -4.22 -6.93
N CYS A 83 1.56 -3.62 -7.56
CA CYS A 83 1.93 -3.94 -8.94
C CYS A 83 2.31 -5.43 -9.09
N MET A 84 3.08 -5.99 -8.16
CA MET A 84 3.42 -7.42 -8.18
C MET A 84 2.18 -8.31 -8.00
N LEU A 85 1.33 -8.00 -7.02
CA LEU A 85 0.10 -8.74 -6.75
C LEU A 85 -0.85 -8.72 -7.97
N LEU A 86 -1.11 -7.55 -8.53
CA LEU A 86 -1.98 -7.38 -9.70
C LEU A 86 -1.39 -8.04 -10.94
N THR A 87 -0.06 -8.11 -11.06
CA THR A 87 0.59 -8.89 -12.12
C THR A 87 0.30 -10.36 -11.94
N PHE A 88 0.56 -10.92 -10.76
CA PHE A 88 0.28 -12.32 -10.46
C PHE A 88 -1.19 -12.69 -10.72
N LEU A 89 -2.14 -11.88 -10.26
CA LEU A 89 -3.57 -12.11 -10.47
C LEU A 89 -3.97 -12.07 -11.95
N HIS A 90 -3.33 -11.22 -12.76
CA HIS A 90 -3.62 -11.09 -14.18
C HIS A 90 -3.04 -12.23 -15.02
N THR A 91 -1.85 -12.74 -14.67
CA THR A 91 -1.11 -13.73 -15.49
C THR A 91 -1.13 -15.15 -14.92
N GLY A 92 -1.57 -15.34 -13.67
CA GLY A 92 -1.52 -16.62 -12.96
C GLY A 92 -0.11 -17.03 -12.49
N GLY A 93 0.86 -16.10 -12.53
CA GLY A 93 2.25 -16.35 -12.15
C GLY A 93 3.10 -15.08 -12.23
N ILE A 94 4.28 -15.06 -11.60
CA ILE A 94 5.17 -13.89 -11.65
C ILE A 94 6.20 -14.05 -12.77
N ASP A 95 6.10 -13.19 -13.78
CA ASP A 95 7.18 -12.95 -14.76
C ASP A 95 7.89 -11.64 -14.41
N HIS A 96 9.16 -11.74 -14.05
CA HIS A 96 9.99 -10.60 -13.64
C HIS A 96 10.15 -9.54 -14.74
N VAL A 97 10.11 -9.91 -16.03
CA VAL A 97 10.19 -8.96 -17.15
C VAL A 97 8.92 -8.13 -17.25
N VAL A 98 7.76 -8.76 -17.02
CA VAL A 98 6.47 -8.06 -17.00
C VAL A 98 6.41 -7.11 -15.80
N VAL A 99 6.81 -7.57 -14.61
CA VAL A 99 6.86 -6.73 -13.41
C VAL A 99 7.80 -5.53 -13.60
N ALA A 100 9.03 -5.76 -14.10
CA ALA A 100 9.99 -4.69 -14.36
C ALA A 100 9.49 -3.68 -15.40
N THR A 101 8.80 -4.16 -16.43
CA THR A 101 8.15 -3.32 -17.45
C THR A 101 7.08 -2.43 -16.82
N ARG A 102 6.26 -2.99 -15.92
CA ARG A 102 5.23 -2.23 -15.19
C ARG A 102 5.81 -1.20 -14.24
N PHE A 103 6.89 -1.51 -13.51
CA PHE A 103 7.60 -0.53 -12.67
C PHE A 103 8.17 0.63 -13.48
N ARG A 104 8.71 0.35 -14.68
CA ARG A 104 9.23 1.40 -15.56
C ARG A 104 8.12 2.29 -16.14
N ASP A 105 7.02 1.67 -16.56
CA ASP A 105 5.98 2.34 -17.36
C ASP A 105 4.91 3.06 -16.51
N ARG A 106 4.85 2.79 -15.19
CA ARG A 106 3.89 3.41 -14.26
C ARG A 106 4.62 4.16 -13.14
N PRO A 107 4.65 5.50 -13.15
CA PRO A 107 5.05 6.25 -11.96
C PRO A 107 4.03 5.97 -10.84
N LEU A 108 4.56 5.54 -9.71
CA LEU A 108 3.91 4.65 -8.75
C LEU A 108 2.65 5.25 -8.07
N GLN A 109 2.53 6.57 -7.93
CA GLN A 109 1.40 7.28 -7.30
C GLN A 109 0.05 7.25 -8.07
N THR A 110 -0.07 6.52 -9.19
CA THR A 110 -1.27 6.53 -10.06
C THR A 110 -2.17 5.30 -9.93
N LEU A 111 -1.80 4.27 -9.14
CA LEU A 111 -2.59 3.04 -9.07
C LEU A 111 -3.86 3.17 -8.20
N ALA A 112 -3.87 4.06 -7.20
CA ALA A 112 -5.04 4.31 -6.34
C ALA A 112 -6.08 5.27 -6.97
N SER A 113 -5.66 6.14 -7.89
CA SER A 113 -6.48 7.19 -8.49
C SER A 113 -7.05 6.82 -9.87
N ASP A 114 -6.57 5.72 -10.47
CA ASP A 114 -7.01 5.25 -11.77
C ASP A 114 -8.28 4.38 -11.65
N SER A 115 -9.45 5.03 -11.64
CA SER A 115 -10.76 4.36 -11.68
C SER A 115 -10.96 3.47 -12.92
N SER A 116 -10.11 3.60 -13.96
CA SER A 116 -10.14 2.69 -15.11
C SER A 116 -9.65 1.28 -14.77
N LEU A 117 -8.99 1.06 -13.63
CA LEU A 117 -8.71 -0.29 -13.11
C LEU A 117 -9.93 -0.92 -12.43
N ALA A 118 -10.87 -0.11 -11.93
CA ALA A 118 -12.18 -0.58 -11.48
C ALA A 118 -13.14 -0.79 -12.67
N GLU A 119 -13.00 -0.02 -13.75
CA GLU A 119 -13.86 -0.10 -14.94
C GLU A 119 -13.34 -1.02 -16.06
N THR A 120 -12.07 -1.42 -16.05
CA THR A 120 -11.57 -2.51 -16.93
C THR A 120 -11.83 -3.88 -16.32
N ASN A 121 -13.11 -4.10 -15.99
CA ASN A 121 -13.72 -5.41 -15.78
C ASN A 121 -13.74 -6.27 -17.07
N THR A 122 -12.99 -5.86 -18.10
CA THR A 122 -12.77 -6.61 -19.35
C THR A 122 -11.53 -7.51 -19.30
N TYR A 123 -10.64 -7.34 -18.31
CA TYR A 123 -9.40 -8.13 -18.21
C TYR A 123 -9.21 -8.86 -16.88
N LEU A 124 -10.16 -8.77 -15.95
CA LEU A 124 -10.25 -9.65 -14.79
C LEU A 124 -11.17 -10.83 -15.13
N VAL A 125 -10.53 -11.98 -15.43
CA VAL A 125 -11.06 -13.35 -15.41
C VAL A 125 -12.44 -13.63 -16.06
N PRO A 126 -12.49 -14.02 -17.35
CA PRO A 126 -13.67 -14.67 -17.93
C PRO A 126 -13.84 -16.14 -17.53
N ASN A 127 -12.88 -16.76 -16.83
CA ASN A 127 -12.85 -18.21 -16.62
C ASN A 127 -12.27 -18.64 -15.26
N LEU A 128 -12.96 -18.32 -14.18
CA LEU A 128 -12.93 -19.19 -13.00
C LEU A 128 -14.11 -20.16 -13.11
N LYS A 129 -13.81 -21.38 -13.55
CA LYS A 129 -14.66 -22.57 -13.35
C LYS A 129 -14.12 -23.35 -12.16
#